data_AF-A0A3R7FPA5-F1
#
_entry.id   AF-A0A3R7FPA5-F1
#
_cell.length_a   1.000
_cell.length_b   1.000
_cell.length_c   1.000
_cell.angle_alpha   90.00
_cell.angle_beta   90.00
_cell.angle_gamma   90.00
#
_symmetry.space_group_name_H-M   'P 1'
#
loop_
_entity.id
_entity.type
_entity.pdbx_description
1 polymer ?
#
loop_
_entity_poly.entity_id
_entity_poly.type
_entity_poly.pdbx_seq_one_letter_code
_entity_poly.pdbx_strand_id
1 'polypeptide(L)' 'MSDEKELLEQLRRYLEDEEYRKLLSFCCEPRDWRELTKAGVKRDRLFDILRDLKLVKALAFADGKYYTTEMAKSLLESG' A
#
# COMPACT_ATOMS: atom_id res chain seq x y z
N MET A 1 6.36 -20.35 7.49
CA MET A 1 6.10 -20.33 6.04
C MET A 1 4.63 -20.10 5.69
N SER A 2 3.69 -20.14 6.65
CA SER A 2 2.26 -19.93 6.36
C SER A 2 1.86 -18.45 6.32
N ASP A 3 2.49 -17.60 7.14
CA ASP A 3 2.04 -16.21 7.31
C ASP A 3 2.31 -15.33 6.08
N GLU A 4 3.46 -15.49 5.43
CA GLU A 4 3.81 -14.67 4.25
C GLU A 4 2.88 -14.91 3.07
N LYS A 5 2.47 -16.16 2.85
CA LYS A 5 1.52 -16.51 1.79
C LYS A 5 0.14 -15.90 2.05
N GLU A 6 -0.31 -15.89 3.32
CA GLU A 6 -1.57 -15.29 3.71
C GLU A 6 -1.57 -13.77 3.52
N LEU A 7 -0.48 -13.08 3.89
CA LEU A 7 -0.33 -11.64 3.66
C LEU A 7 -0.34 -11.30 2.17
N LEU A 8 0.29 -12.11 1.32
CA LEU A 8 0.29 -11.94 -0.14
C LEU A 8 -1.10 -12.14 -0.75
N GLU A 9 -1.84 -13.16 -0.31
CA GLU A 9 -3.23 -13.38 -0.75
C GLU A 9 -4.15 -12.23 -0.33
N GLN A 10 -3.95 -11.71 0.88
CA GLN A 10 -4.72 -10.59 1.40
C GLN A 10 -4.39 -9.29 0.67
N LEU A 11 -3.11 -9.03 0.39
CA LEU A 11 -2.67 -7.93 -0.46
C LEU A 11 -3.26 -8.03 -1.87
N ARG A 12 -3.31 -9.22 -2.48
CA ARG A 12 -3.95 -9.42 -3.79
C ARG A 12 -5.43 -8.99 -3.79
N ARG A 13 -6.18 -9.39 -2.75
CA ARG A 13 -7.58 -8.96 -2.59
C ARG A 13 -7.70 -7.44 -2.45
N TYR A 14 -6.82 -6.81 -1.68
CA TYR A 14 -6.80 -5.35 -1.58
C TYR A 14 -6.49 -4.68 -2.93
N LEU A 15 -5.58 -5.26 -3.72
CA LEU A 15 -5.21 -4.74 -5.04
C LEU A 15 -6.30 -4.91 -6.11
N GLU A 16 -7.40 -5.63 -5.82
CA GLU A 16 -8.61 -5.61 -6.66
C GLU A 16 -9.34 -4.26 -6.56
N ASP A 17 -9.19 -3.53 -5.45
CA ASP A 17 -9.70 -2.17 -5.28
C ASP A 17 -8.72 -1.14 -5.87
N GLU A 18 -9.22 -0.30 -6.79
CA GLU A 18 -8.41 0.72 -7.45
C GLU A 18 -7.78 1.73 -6.48
N GLU A 19 -8.44 2.06 -5.37
CA GLU A 19 -7.91 3.04 -4.42
C GLU A 19 -6.68 2.51 -3.69
N TYR A 20 -6.67 1.22 -3.34
CA TYR A 20 -5.50 0.55 -2.77
C TYR A 20 -4.36 0.52 -3.79
N ARG A 21 -4.65 0.15 -5.04
CA ARG A 21 -3.63 0.11 -6.10
C ARG A 21 -3.04 1.49 -6.39
N LYS A 22 -3.88 2.53 -6.48
CA LYS A 22 -3.45 3.92 -6.67
C LYS A 22 -2.56 4.37 -5.52
N LEU A 23 -2.97 4.15 -4.27
CA LEU A 23 -2.19 4.57 -3.11
C LEU A 23 -0.84 3.85 -3.05
N LEU A 24 -0.85 2.53 -3.21
CA LEU A 24 0.36 1.70 -3.13
C LEU A 24 1.32 2.02 -4.28
N SER A 25 0.82 2.25 -5.50
CA SER A 25 1.66 2.71 -6.62
C SER A 25 2.22 4.12 -6.37
N PHE A 26 1.41 5.02 -5.80
CA PHE A 26 1.84 6.38 -5.47
C PHE A 26 2.95 6.41 -4.40
N CYS A 27 2.94 5.42 -3.50
CA CYS A 27 3.98 5.19 -2.49
C CYS A 27 5.20 4.42 -3.00
N CYS A 28 5.29 4.04 -4.29
CA CYS A 28 6.53 3.44 -4.82
C CYS A 28 7.72 4.39 -4.66
N GLU A 29 7.47 5.70 -4.65
CA GLU A 29 8.39 6.72 -4.16
C GLU A 29 8.02 7.13 -2.72
N PRO A 30 8.98 7.50 -1.86
CA PRO A 30 8.69 7.93 -0.49
C PRO A 30 7.82 9.20 -0.47
N ARG A 31 6.59 9.10 0.06
CA ARG A 31 5.62 10.19 0.13
C ARG A 31 5.28 10.58 1.55
N ASP A 32 5.15 11.88 1.81
CA ASP A 32 4.62 12.36 3.08
C ASP A 32 3.07 12.35 3.11
N TRP A 33 2.50 12.55 4.30
CA TRP A 33 1.04 12.59 4.48
C TRP A 33 0.33 13.65 3.61
N ARG A 34 0.95 14.81 3.37
CA ARG A 34 0.37 15.87 2.55
C ARG A 34 0.34 15.45 1.08
N GLU A 35 1.38 14.77 0.61
CA GLU A 35 1.42 14.20 -0.74
C GLU A 35 0.38 13.10 -0.92
N LEU A 36 0.18 12.23 0.06
CA LEU A 36 -0.82 11.15 -0.01
C LEU A 36 -2.25 11.67 -0.23
N THR A 37 -2.59 12.84 0.32
CA THR A 37 -3.91 13.46 0.07
C THR A 37 -4.11 13.87 -1.40
N LYS A 38 -3.04 13.94 -2.20
CA LYS A 38 -3.07 14.23 -3.64
C LYS A 38 -3.16 12.97 -4.51
N ALA A 39 -3.11 11.77 -3.92
CA ALA A 39 -3.15 10.50 -4.66
C ALA A 39 -4.52 10.20 -5.32
N GLY A 40 -5.51 11.08 -5.13
CA GLY A 40 -6.86 10.88 -5.70
C GLY A 40 -7.69 9.81 -4.97
N VAL A 41 -7.26 9.41 -3.78
CA VAL A 41 -7.96 8.48 -2.90
C VAL A 41 -8.85 9.26 -1.95
N LYS A 42 -10.05 8.74 -1.67
CA LYS A 42 -11.00 9.35 -0.75
C LYS A 42 -10.38 9.50 0.65
N ARG A 43 -10.56 10.67 1.25
CA ARG A 43 -9.87 11.05 2.50
C ARG A 43 -10.31 10.21 3.71
N ASP A 44 -11.57 9.81 3.72
CA ASP A 44 -12.18 8.87 4.66
C ASP A 44 -11.58 7.47 4.56
N ARG A 45 -11.28 6.99 3.34
CA ARG A 45 -10.67 5.67 3.12
C ARG A 45 -9.14 5.67 3.23
N LEU A 46 -8.49 6.82 3.06
CA LEU A 46 -7.03 6.95 3.04
C LEU A 46 -6.39 6.29 4.27
N PHE A 47 -6.91 6.58 5.46
CA PHE A 47 -6.35 6.04 6.71
C PHE A 47 -6.56 4.51 6.82
N ASP A 48 -7.75 4.03 6.46
CA ASP A 48 -8.05 2.59 6.45
C ASP A 48 -7.13 1.83 5.48
N ILE A 49 -6.98 2.36 4.25
CA ILE A 49 -6.10 1.77 3.23
C ILE A 49 -4.65 1.73 3.73
N LEU A 50 -4.13 2.82 4.30
CA LEU A 50 -2.77 2.85 4.85
C LEU A 50 -2.57 1.83 5.98
N ARG A 51 -3.56 1.71 6.88
CA ARG A 51 -3.54 0.73 7.96
C ARG A 51 -3.49 -0.68 7.40
N ASP A 52 -4.41 -1.00 6.49
CA ASP A 52 -4.55 -2.34 5.93
C ASP A 52 -3.28 -2.76 5.16
N LEU A 53 -2.73 -1.87 4.33
CA LEU A 53 -1.47 -2.10 3.62
C LEU A 53 -0.28 -2.29 4.58
N LYS A 54 -0.28 -1.61 5.73
CA LYS A 54 0.75 -1.79 6.76
C LYS A 54 0.59 -3.12 7.50
N LEU A 55 -0.65 -3.57 7.76
CA LEU A 55 -0.93 -4.86 8.38
C LEU A 55 -0.40 -6.02 7.52
N VAL A 56 -0.58 -5.93 6.20
CA VAL A 56 -0.05 -6.93 5.26
C VAL A 56 1.43 -6.72 4.90
N LYS A 57 2.13 -5.82 5.59
CA LYS A 57 3.54 -5.46 5.34
C LYS A 57 3.82 -5.01 3.89
N ALA A 58 2.81 -4.51 3.19
CA ALA A 58 2.93 -3.98 1.84
C ALA A 58 3.49 -2.55 1.84
N LEU A 59 3.18 -1.79 2.89
CA LEU A 59 3.59 -0.41 3.07
C LEU A 59 4.42 -0.25 4.35
N ALA A 60 5.51 0.49 4.24
CA ALA A 60 6.37 0.86 5.36
C ALA A 60 6.33 2.38 5.59
N PHE A 61 6.68 2.79 6.80
CA PHE A 61 6.77 4.20 7.19
C PHE A 61 8.11 4.45 7.88
N ALA A 62 8.95 5.30 7.29
CA ALA A 62 10.24 5.70 7.83
C ALA A 62 10.51 7.16 7.46
N ASP A 63 11.23 7.88 8.33
CA ASP A 63 11.59 9.30 8.13
C ASP A 63 10.42 10.23 7.78
N GLY A 64 9.25 9.97 8.36
CA GLY A 64 8.05 10.76 8.11
C GLY A 64 7.35 10.47 6.78
N LYS A 65 7.80 9.45 6.03
CA LYS A 65 7.31 9.11 4.69
C LYS A 65 6.85 7.67 4.60
N TYR A 66 5.82 7.46 3.78
CA TYR A 66 5.29 6.16 3.41
C TYR A 66 5.95 5.69 2.12
N TYR A 67 6.34 4.42 2.09
CA TYR A 67 6.92 3.81 0.90
C TYR A 67 6.49 2.35 0.76
N THR A 68 6.30 1.94 -0.48
CA THR A 68 5.92 0.58 -0.84
C THR A 68 7.12 -0.35 -0.66
N THR A 69 6.89 -1.46 0.01
CA THR A 69 7.91 -2.48 0.27
C THR A 69 8.23 -3.26 -1.02
N GLU A 70 9.41 -3.86 -1.07
CA GLU A 70 9.84 -4.65 -2.24
C GLU A 70 8.87 -5.79 -2.55
N MET A 71 8.34 -6.47 -1.53
CA MET A 71 7.33 -7.52 -1.68
C MET A 71 6.08 -7.02 -2.43
N ALA A 72 5.60 -5.83 -2.06
CA ALA A 72 4.44 -5.22 -2.67
C ALA A 72 4.73 -4.67 -4.07
N LYS A 73 5.94 -4.14 -4.32
CA LYS A 73 6.36 -3.72 -5.65
C LYS A 73 6.35 -4.88 -6.64
N SER A 74 6.92 -6.03 -6.27
CA SER A 74 6.91 -7.22 -7.13
C SER A 74 5.50 -7.68 -7.48
N LEU A 75 4.54 -7.50 -6.56
CA LEU A 75 3.12 -7.79 -6.81
C LEU A 75 2.43 -6.78 -7.72
N LEU A 76 2.77 -5.48 -7.60
CA LEU A 76 2.28 -4.43 -8.50
C LEU A 76 2.83 -4.59 -9.93
N GLU A 77 4.06 -5.04 -10.08
CA GLU A 77 4.70 -5.25 -11.40
C GLU A 77 4.31 -6.56 -12.08
N SER A 78 3.82 -7.55 -11.31
CA SER A 78 3.37 -8.85 -11.84
C SER A 78 1.87 -8.87 -12.22
N GLY A 79 1.17 -7.74 -12.10
CA GLY A 79 -0.28 -7.62 -12.30
C GLY A 79 -0.69 -7.01 -13.62
#